data_AF-A0A7W3VKQ0-F1
#
_entry.id   AF-A0A7W3VKQ0-F1
#
_cell.length_a   1.000
_cell.length_b   1.000
_cell.length_c   1.000
_cell.angle_alpha   90.00
_cell.angle_beta   90.00
_cell.angle_gamma   90.00
#
_symmetry.space_group_name_H-M   'P 1'
#
loop_
_entity.id
_entity.type
_entity.pdbx_description
1 polymer ?
#
loop_
_entity_poly.entity_id
_entity_poly.type
_entity_poly.pdbx_seq_one_letter_code
_entity_poly.pdbx_strand_id
1 'polypeptide(L)'
;MESDLQLFDVENGYFNLNRNRRYFIPEQKYLLGNLPLYDTVNRAFNYAIFKIDLERCKFILHDDQSSLNWLINFDYPFCAKLIGTFGYLENDFLNAFVLNRQVSMIDLEKDPESIVRISALIKHKNASDGTIVIHEKLMQYIYEHTTQEDNTLLKYLDLSATVLIDEKDEETQLLRNGYSRADCIKVFAYAAYYSFITHDKFGYGKGMKNNPDNWFATCSLYLNLALDDGEIVAEVKRNNYYNHKGIKKVFADAMTFYGID
;
A
#
# COMPACT_ATOMS: atom_id res chain seq x y z
N MET A 1 40.05 9.91 -16.02
CA MET A 1 40.21 8.83 -15.04
C MET A 1 40.63 9.47 -13.74
N GLU A 2 39.66 9.84 -12.91
CA GLU A 2 39.73 9.75 -11.44
C GLU A 2 38.35 10.14 -10.90
N SER A 3 37.90 9.31 -9.97
CA SER A 3 36.60 9.25 -9.34
C SER A 3 36.43 10.36 -8.32
N ASP A 4 35.39 11.20 -8.46
CA ASP A 4 34.88 11.94 -7.31
C ASP A 4 33.74 11.13 -6.70
N LEU A 5 34.16 10.29 -5.74
CA LEU A 5 33.29 9.51 -4.87
C LEU A 5 32.20 10.38 -4.26
N GLN A 6 30.96 9.92 -4.44
CA GLN A 6 29.81 10.32 -3.63
C GLN A 6 30.02 9.81 -2.22
N LEU A 7 30.42 10.68 -1.30
CA LEU A 7 30.38 10.38 0.13
C LEU A 7 28.98 10.71 0.64
N PHE A 8 28.17 9.67 0.76
CA PHE A 8 26.94 9.67 1.55
C PHE A 8 27.32 9.68 3.03
N ASP A 9 26.97 10.74 3.75
CA ASP A 9 26.98 10.76 5.21
C ASP A 9 25.51 10.76 5.69
N VAL A 10 25.02 9.56 6.00
CA VAL A 10 23.62 9.28 6.30
C VAL A 10 23.22 9.82 7.69
N GLU A 11 24.18 10.13 8.57
CA GLU A 11 23.86 10.49 9.96
C GLU A 11 23.32 11.93 10.13
N ASN A 12 23.46 12.82 9.13
CA ASN A 12 23.16 14.25 9.31
C ASN A 12 22.21 14.89 8.28
N GLY A 13 21.68 14.14 7.30
CA GLY A 13 20.69 14.67 6.34
C GLY A 13 21.23 15.71 5.34
N TYR A 14 22.55 15.72 5.09
CA TYR A 14 23.19 16.61 4.12
C TYR A 14 23.67 15.83 2.89
N PHE A 15 23.57 16.45 1.71
CA PHE A 15 24.30 15.99 0.53
C PHE A 15 25.04 17.13 -0.18
N ASN A 16 26.22 16.81 -0.70
CA ASN A 16 27.06 17.69 -1.50
C ASN A 16 26.90 17.32 -2.98
N LEU A 17 26.21 18.16 -3.75
CA LEU A 17 26.14 18.02 -5.22
C LEU A 17 27.39 18.59 -5.94
N ASN A 18 28.25 19.29 -5.20
CA ASN A 18 29.62 19.69 -5.53
C ASN A 18 30.24 20.34 -4.29
N ARG A 19 31.57 20.36 -4.16
CA ARG A 19 32.34 20.77 -2.95
C ARG A 19 31.92 22.08 -2.25
N ASN A 20 31.05 22.91 -2.86
CA ASN A 20 30.65 24.23 -2.36
C ASN A 20 29.12 24.42 -2.13
N ARG A 21 28.27 23.40 -2.24
CA ARG A 21 26.80 23.57 -2.03
C ARG A 21 26.26 22.52 -1.06
N ARG A 22 25.83 22.97 0.13
CA ARG A 22 25.16 22.13 1.15
C ARG A 22 23.66 22.35 1.09
N TYR A 23 22.90 21.28 0.91
CA TYR A 23 21.45 21.26 1.05
C TYR A 23 21.07 20.24 2.13
N PHE A 24 20.05 20.57 2.93
CA PHE A 24 19.48 19.71 3.97
C PHE A 24 18.09 19.26 3.52
N ILE A 25 17.86 17.95 3.44
CA ILE A 25 16.50 17.40 3.27
C ILE A 25 16.34 16.33 4.36
N PRO A 26 15.56 16.60 5.43
CA PRO A 26 15.21 15.55 6.36
C PRO A 26 14.24 14.59 5.68
N GLU A 27 14.25 13.31 6.08
CA GLU A 27 13.19 12.35 5.72
C GLU A 27 11.82 13.01 5.91
N GLN A 28 11.12 13.25 4.78
CA GLN A 28 9.94 14.10 4.80
C GLN A 28 8.73 13.34 5.36
N LYS A 29 8.49 13.52 6.66
CA LYS A 29 7.31 13.06 7.40
C LYS A 29 6.12 14.05 7.34
N TYR A 30 6.22 15.14 6.56
CA TYR A 30 5.23 16.23 6.54
C TYR A 30 4.45 16.30 5.23
N LEU A 31 3.17 16.67 5.33
CA LEU A 31 2.23 16.86 4.21
C LEU A 31 2.62 18.05 3.30
N LEU A 32 3.16 19.10 3.92
CA LEU A 32 3.65 20.34 3.30
C LEU A 32 5.08 20.52 3.80
N GLY A 33 6.05 20.42 2.90
CA GLY A 33 7.42 20.07 3.29
C GLY A 33 8.52 21.01 2.85
N ASN A 34 8.28 21.99 1.97
CA ASN A 34 9.38 22.74 1.39
C ASN A 34 9.13 24.25 1.38
N LEU A 35 9.40 24.90 2.53
CA LEU A 35 9.56 26.36 2.57
C LEU A 35 10.55 26.79 1.46
N PRO A 36 10.31 27.94 0.78
CA PRO A 36 11.14 28.35 -0.34
C PRO A 36 12.59 28.48 0.09
N LEU A 37 13.45 27.62 -0.46
CA LEU A 37 14.89 27.69 -0.24
C LEU A 37 15.43 28.92 -0.99
N TYR A 38 16.01 29.84 -0.22
CA TYR A 38 16.76 30.96 -0.76
C TYR A 38 18.16 30.45 -1.15
N ASP A 39 18.45 30.42 -2.45
CA ASP A 39 19.79 30.14 -2.94
C ASP A 39 20.67 31.36 -2.66
N THR A 40 21.54 31.22 -1.64
CA THR A 40 22.43 32.30 -1.21
C THR A 40 23.50 32.63 -2.24
N VAL A 41 23.83 31.70 -3.14
CA VAL A 41 24.83 31.88 -4.19
C VAL A 41 24.23 32.66 -5.36
N ASN A 42 23.03 32.29 -5.78
CA ASN A 42 22.34 32.95 -6.90
C ASN A 42 21.44 34.12 -6.47
N ARG A 43 21.28 34.38 -5.17
CA ARG A 43 20.35 35.35 -4.58
C ARG A 43 18.93 35.23 -5.14
N ALA A 44 18.49 33.99 -5.33
CA ALA A 44 17.20 33.69 -5.96
C ALA A 44 16.42 32.69 -5.10
N PHE A 45 15.11 32.86 -5.07
CA PHE A 45 14.23 31.83 -4.52
C PHE A 45 14.07 30.70 -5.54
N ASN A 46 14.10 29.45 -5.07
CA ASN A 46 13.83 28.32 -5.92
C ASN A 46 12.31 28.21 -6.21
N TYR A 47 11.90 28.74 -7.36
CA TYR A 47 10.48 28.81 -7.77
C TYR A 47 9.84 27.44 -8.02
N ALA A 48 10.60 26.41 -8.38
CA ALA A 48 10.05 25.07 -8.62
C ALA A 48 9.48 24.46 -7.32
N ILE A 49 10.13 24.72 -6.19
CA ILE A 49 9.70 24.29 -4.87
C ILE A 49 8.40 25.00 -4.44
N PHE A 50 8.33 26.32 -4.68
CA PHE A 50 7.14 27.12 -4.36
C PHE A 50 5.90 26.65 -5.13
N LYS A 51 6.07 26.24 -6.40
CA LYS A 51 4.96 25.73 -7.20
C LYS A 51 4.41 24.43 -6.63
N ILE A 52 5.26 23.47 -6.25
CA ILE A 52 4.81 22.17 -5.71
C ILE A 52 3.94 22.38 -4.46
N ASP A 53 4.42 23.16 -3.49
CA ASP A 53 3.66 23.37 -2.25
C ASP A 53 2.38 24.19 -2.47
N LEU A 54 2.38 25.12 -3.44
CA LEU A 54 1.17 25.83 -3.84
C LEU A 54 0.11 24.88 -4.42
N GLU A 55 0.50 23.99 -5.32
CA GLU A 55 -0.43 23.02 -5.93
C GLU A 55 -0.93 22.00 -4.88
N ARG A 56 -0.07 21.54 -3.97
CA ARG A 56 -0.49 20.71 -2.82
C ARG A 56 -1.54 21.41 -1.97
N CYS A 57 -1.31 22.67 -1.60
CA CYS A 57 -2.24 23.45 -0.80
C CYS A 57 -3.57 23.69 -1.52
N LYS A 58 -3.54 24.06 -2.80
CA LYS A 58 -4.75 24.24 -3.61
C LYS A 58 -5.58 22.96 -3.68
N PHE A 59 -4.94 21.82 -3.86
CA PHE A 59 -5.64 20.55 -3.86
C PHE A 59 -6.22 20.21 -2.48
N ILE A 60 -5.40 20.22 -1.42
CA ILE A 60 -5.86 19.80 -0.07
C ILE A 60 -6.90 20.74 0.51
N LEU A 61 -6.73 22.06 0.37
CA LEU A 61 -7.55 23.06 1.05
C LEU A 61 -8.74 23.55 0.22
N HIS A 62 -8.68 23.39 -1.10
CA HIS A 62 -9.68 23.93 -2.03
C HIS A 62 -10.22 22.90 -3.03
N ASP A 63 -9.82 21.63 -2.95
CA ASP A 63 -10.23 20.54 -3.86
C ASP A 63 -10.02 20.91 -5.35
N ASP A 64 -8.96 21.68 -5.65
CA ASP A 64 -8.68 22.15 -6.99
C ASP A 64 -8.20 21.01 -7.90
N GLN A 65 -9.09 20.56 -8.80
CA GLN A 65 -8.81 19.45 -9.71
C GLN A 65 -7.70 19.77 -10.73
N SER A 66 -7.48 21.04 -11.06
CA SER A 66 -6.36 21.46 -11.92
C SER A 66 -5.02 21.19 -11.24
N SER A 67 -4.94 21.48 -9.93
CA SER A 67 -3.78 21.17 -9.11
C SER A 67 -3.57 19.66 -8.98
N LEU A 68 -4.63 18.87 -8.81
CA LEU A 68 -4.52 17.40 -8.81
C LEU A 68 -3.93 16.88 -10.12
N ASN A 69 -4.44 17.34 -11.27
CA ASN A 69 -3.91 16.97 -12.59
C ASN A 69 -2.43 17.36 -12.76
N TRP A 70 -1.99 18.44 -12.14
CA TRP A 70 -0.58 18.80 -12.10
C TRP A 70 0.22 17.85 -11.19
N LEU A 71 -0.25 17.62 -9.96
CA LEU A 71 0.42 16.81 -8.95
C LEU A 71 0.61 15.34 -9.38
N ILE A 72 -0.37 14.71 -10.03
CA ILE A 72 -0.22 13.32 -10.51
C ILE A 72 0.95 13.15 -11.50
N ASN A 73 1.31 14.22 -12.22
CA ASN A 73 2.38 14.21 -13.22
C ASN A 73 3.73 14.63 -12.65
N PHE A 74 3.75 15.51 -11.64
CA PHE A 74 4.97 16.17 -11.17
C PHE A 74 5.33 15.86 -9.71
N ASP A 75 4.41 15.28 -8.93
CA ASP A 75 4.59 14.97 -7.51
C ASP A 75 3.80 13.72 -7.08
N TYR A 76 4.03 12.62 -7.80
CA TYR A 76 3.49 11.32 -7.44
C TYR A 76 3.78 10.89 -5.98
N PRO A 77 4.98 11.13 -5.39
CA PRO A 77 5.24 10.78 -4.00
C PRO A 77 4.27 11.41 -3.01
N PHE A 78 3.86 12.66 -3.23
CA PHE A 78 2.81 13.31 -2.44
C PHE A 78 1.46 12.60 -2.59
N CYS A 79 1.06 12.30 -3.84
CA CYS A 79 -0.17 11.57 -4.14
C CYS A 79 -0.23 10.21 -3.44
N ALA A 80 0.88 9.46 -3.47
CA ALA A 80 0.98 8.17 -2.80
C ALA A 80 0.90 8.29 -1.26
N LYS A 81 1.54 9.33 -0.67
CA LYS A 81 1.48 9.59 0.77
C LYS A 81 0.08 9.98 1.25
N LEU A 82 -0.65 10.79 0.47
CA LEU A 82 -2.03 11.16 0.80
C LEU A 82 -2.88 9.93 1.10
N ILE A 83 -2.76 8.91 0.25
CA ILE A 83 -3.47 7.65 0.44
C ILE A 83 -2.79 6.84 1.56
N GLY A 84 -1.59 6.31 1.31
CA GLY A 84 -0.98 5.28 2.17
C GLY A 84 -0.58 5.75 3.56
N THR A 85 -0.27 7.04 3.73
CA THR A 85 0.13 7.60 5.04
C THR A 85 -1.02 8.32 5.73
N PHE A 86 -1.77 9.14 5.00
CA PHE A 86 -2.78 10.02 5.58
C PHE A 86 -4.21 9.49 5.45
N GLY A 87 -4.43 8.38 4.74
CA GLY A 87 -5.76 7.79 4.58
C GLY A 87 -6.75 8.67 3.81
N TYR A 88 -6.26 9.59 2.98
CA TYR A 88 -7.10 10.45 2.15
C TYR A 88 -7.71 9.62 1.00
N LEU A 89 -8.95 9.18 1.19
CA LEU A 89 -9.70 8.34 0.25
C LEU A 89 -10.94 9.04 -0.33
N GLU A 90 -11.02 10.36 -0.24
CA GLU A 90 -12.21 11.12 -0.69
C GLU A 90 -12.26 11.34 -2.21
N ASN A 91 -11.15 11.15 -2.92
CA ASN A 91 -11.08 11.35 -4.36
C ASN A 91 -10.85 10.02 -5.10
N ASP A 92 -11.89 9.54 -5.78
CA ASP A 92 -11.88 8.23 -6.47
C ASP A 92 -10.88 8.17 -7.63
N PHE A 93 -10.68 9.28 -8.35
CA PHE A 93 -9.69 9.35 -9.42
C PHE A 93 -8.26 9.20 -8.89
N LEU A 94 -7.93 9.91 -7.80
CA LEU A 94 -6.64 9.80 -7.13
C LEU A 94 -6.42 8.39 -6.59
N ASN A 95 -7.44 7.80 -5.96
CA ASN A 95 -7.42 6.42 -5.46
C ASN A 95 -7.06 5.43 -6.58
N ALA A 96 -7.79 5.49 -7.69
CA ALA A 96 -7.55 4.65 -8.86
C ALA A 96 -6.16 4.90 -9.44
N PHE A 97 -5.78 6.16 -9.64
CA PHE A 97 -4.51 6.53 -10.25
C PHE A 97 -3.31 5.99 -9.45
N VAL A 98 -3.28 6.24 -8.14
CA VAL A 98 -2.18 5.82 -7.28
C VAL A 98 -2.09 4.30 -7.20
N LEU A 99 -3.23 3.62 -7.06
CA LEU A 99 -3.26 2.16 -6.96
C LEU A 99 -2.73 1.50 -8.24
N ASN A 100 -3.24 1.91 -9.42
CA ASN A 100 -2.77 1.40 -10.71
C ASN A 100 -1.30 1.75 -10.96
N ARG A 101 -0.86 2.96 -10.55
CA ARG A 101 0.53 3.39 -10.70
C ARG A 101 1.47 2.54 -9.83
N GLN A 102 1.13 2.25 -8.57
CA GLN A 102 1.94 1.36 -7.73
C GLN A 102 2.05 -0.03 -8.35
N VAL A 103 0.94 -0.59 -8.84
CA VAL A 103 0.95 -1.90 -9.53
C VAL A 103 1.88 -1.90 -10.73
N SER A 104 1.85 -0.84 -11.56
CA SER A 104 2.72 -0.73 -12.74
C SER A 104 4.21 -0.66 -12.41
N MET A 105 4.56 -0.35 -11.15
CA MET A 105 5.93 -0.27 -10.67
C MET A 105 6.41 -1.56 -9.98
N ILE A 106 5.55 -2.59 -9.87
CA ILE A 106 5.92 -3.88 -9.30
C ILE A 106 6.75 -4.65 -10.33
N ASP A 107 7.96 -5.03 -9.93
CA ASP A 107 8.87 -5.85 -10.71
C ASP A 107 9.45 -6.91 -9.77
N LEU A 108 8.74 -8.02 -9.59
CA LEU A 108 9.13 -9.08 -8.65
C LEU A 108 10.44 -9.79 -9.04
N GLU A 109 10.89 -9.66 -10.29
CA GLU A 109 12.16 -10.24 -10.73
C GLU A 109 13.36 -9.40 -10.27
N LYS A 110 13.20 -8.07 -10.23
CA LYS A 110 14.28 -7.13 -9.82
C LYS A 110 14.16 -6.65 -8.39
N ASP A 111 12.94 -6.53 -7.89
CA ASP A 111 12.58 -5.98 -6.58
C ASP A 111 11.42 -6.81 -6.00
N PRO A 112 11.70 -7.99 -5.40
CA PRO A 112 10.69 -8.80 -4.72
C PRO A 112 9.92 -8.01 -3.65
N GLU A 113 10.56 -7.03 -3.00
CA GLU A 113 9.97 -6.14 -2.01
C GLU A 113 8.99 -5.12 -2.62
N SER A 114 8.94 -4.96 -3.95
CA SER A 114 8.00 -4.03 -4.60
C SER A 114 6.53 -4.35 -4.28
N ILE A 115 6.23 -5.58 -3.86
CA ILE A 115 4.91 -5.99 -3.35
C ILE A 115 4.46 -5.20 -2.10
N VAL A 116 5.42 -4.66 -1.33
CA VAL A 116 5.19 -3.78 -0.17
C VAL A 116 4.34 -2.57 -0.54
N ARG A 117 4.44 -2.09 -1.77
CA ARG A 117 3.74 -0.89 -2.24
C ARG A 117 2.23 -1.06 -2.15
N ILE A 118 1.70 -2.24 -2.47
CA ILE A 118 0.26 -2.52 -2.37
C ILE A 118 -0.16 -2.65 -0.92
N SER A 119 0.62 -3.40 -0.14
CA SER A 119 0.39 -3.55 1.29
C SER A 119 0.36 -2.22 2.02
N ALA A 120 1.23 -1.27 1.68
CA ALA A 120 1.30 0.06 2.26
C ALA A 120 0.18 1.00 1.81
N LEU A 121 -0.45 0.72 0.66
CA LEU A 121 -1.61 1.48 0.19
C LEU A 121 -2.91 1.04 0.82
N ILE A 122 -3.08 -0.22 1.21
CA ILE A 122 -4.38 -0.73 1.69
C ILE A 122 -4.63 -0.52 3.18
N LYS A 123 -3.65 0.06 3.91
CA LYS A 123 -3.68 0.22 5.36
C LYS A 123 -2.87 1.42 5.81
N HIS A 124 -3.23 1.98 6.96
CA HIS A 124 -2.38 2.90 7.71
C HIS A 124 -2.65 2.79 9.21
N LYS A 125 -1.78 3.37 10.04
CA LYS A 125 -2.09 3.58 11.46
C LYS A 125 -2.81 4.91 11.63
N ASN A 126 -3.91 4.88 12.36
CA ASN A 126 -4.56 6.09 12.84
C ASN A 126 -3.58 6.85 13.73
N ALA A 127 -3.38 8.13 13.42
CA ALA A 127 -2.44 8.98 14.15
C ALA A 127 -2.85 9.22 15.62
N SER A 128 -4.15 9.11 15.96
CA SER A 128 -4.64 9.42 17.31
C SER A 128 -4.44 8.30 18.32
N ASP A 129 -4.65 7.05 17.90
CA ASP A 129 -4.66 5.87 18.81
C ASP A 129 -3.74 4.73 18.34
N GLY A 130 -3.06 4.90 17.19
CA GLY A 130 -2.17 3.90 16.63
C GLY A 130 -2.88 2.67 16.06
N THR A 131 -4.22 2.65 16.05
CA THR A 131 -5.00 1.52 15.55
C THR A 131 -4.86 1.42 14.03
N ILE A 132 -4.77 0.20 13.51
CA ILE A 132 -4.74 0.00 12.07
C ILE A 132 -6.12 0.26 11.44
N VAL A 133 -6.11 1.08 10.40
CA VAL A 133 -7.26 1.40 9.56
C VAL A 133 -7.05 0.77 8.19
N ILE A 134 -8.07 0.04 7.73
CA ILE A 134 -8.09 -0.60 6.41
C ILE A 134 -8.73 0.35 5.41
N HIS A 135 -8.13 0.51 4.23
CA HIS A 135 -8.67 1.33 3.16
C HIS A 135 -9.67 0.53 2.32
N GLU A 136 -10.85 0.31 2.89
CA GLU A 136 -11.91 -0.51 2.25
C GLU A 136 -12.31 0.02 0.88
N LYS A 137 -12.31 1.34 0.63
CA LYS A 137 -12.57 1.93 -0.69
C LYS A 137 -11.60 1.43 -1.76
N LEU A 138 -10.31 1.23 -1.44
CA LEU A 138 -9.34 0.69 -2.39
C LEU A 138 -9.58 -0.79 -2.64
N MET A 139 -9.93 -1.56 -1.62
CA MET A 139 -10.27 -2.98 -1.77
C MET A 139 -11.53 -3.16 -2.62
N GLN A 140 -12.53 -2.30 -2.42
CA GLN A 140 -13.73 -2.26 -3.23
C GLN A 140 -13.40 -1.90 -4.69
N TYR A 141 -12.52 -0.92 -4.92
CA TYR A 141 -12.04 -0.61 -6.26
C TYR A 141 -11.42 -1.84 -6.94
N ILE A 142 -10.57 -2.60 -6.23
CA ILE A 142 -9.97 -3.85 -6.74
C ILE A 142 -11.06 -4.85 -7.13
N TYR A 143 -12.06 -5.07 -6.27
CA TYR A 143 -13.19 -5.96 -6.55
C TYR A 143 -14.00 -5.54 -7.79
N GLU A 144 -14.30 -4.24 -7.90
CA GLU A 144 -15.11 -3.70 -9.00
C GLU A 144 -14.38 -3.80 -10.34
N HIS A 145 -13.08 -3.50 -10.35
CA HIS A 145 -12.26 -3.40 -11.56
C HIS A 145 -11.54 -4.69 -11.94
N THR A 146 -11.60 -5.74 -11.11
CA THR A 146 -11.15 -7.07 -11.52
C THR A 146 -12.10 -7.64 -12.57
N THR A 147 -11.52 -8.18 -13.64
CA THR A 147 -12.19 -8.83 -14.78
C THR A 147 -11.66 -10.25 -14.98
N GLN A 148 -12.26 -11.04 -15.88
CA GLN A 148 -11.76 -12.38 -16.20
C GLN A 148 -10.39 -12.35 -16.86
N GLU A 149 -10.12 -11.29 -17.62
CA GLU A 149 -8.91 -11.10 -18.41
C GLU A 149 -7.79 -10.42 -17.62
N ASP A 150 -8.14 -9.49 -16.73
CA ASP A 150 -7.20 -8.76 -15.87
C ASP A 150 -7.63 -8.81 -14.40
N ASN A 151 -6.82 -9.51 -13.61
CA ASN A 151 -6.93 -9.65 -12.16
C ASN A 151 -5.62 -9.27 -11.46
N THR A 152 -4.77 -8.48 -12.13
CA THR A 152 -3.42 -8.15 -11.66
C THR A 152 -3.43 -7.52 -10.27
N LEU A 153 -4.37 -6.59 -10.03
CA LEU A 153 -4.57 -5.95 -8.74
C LEU A 153 -4.94 -6.94 -7.63
N LEU A 154 -5.86 -7.86 -7.92
CA LEU A 154 -6.27 -8.90 -6.99
C LEU A 154 -5.10 -9.82 -6.65
N LYS A 155 -4.32 -10.22 -7.65
CA LYS A 155 -3.12 -11.06 -7.47
C LYS A 155 -2.11 -10.40 -6.52
N TYR A 156 -1.84 -9.10 -6.70
CA TYR A 156 -0.91 -8.40 -5.83
C TYR A 156 -1.48 -8.12 -4.43
N LEU A 157 -2.80 -7.93 -4.30
CA LEU A 157 -3.46 -7.92 -3.00
C LEU A 157 -3.22 -9.25 -2.26
N ASP A 158 -3.50 -10.38 -2.92
CA ASP A 158 -3.39 -11.72 -2.33
C ASP A 158 -1.96 -12.07 -1.96
N LEU A 159 -0.99 -11.76 -2.83
CA LEU A 159 0.42 -11.96 -2.53
C LEU A 159 0.84 -11.08 -1.36
N SER A 160 0.50 -9.78 -1.36
CA SER A 160 0.89 -8.87 -0.29
C SER A 160 0.31 -9.26 1.08
N ALA A 161 -0.91 -9.78 1.11
CA ALA A 161 -1.56 -10.24 2.33
C ALA A 161 -0.96 -11.56 2.84
N THR A 162 -0.61 -12.48 1.94
CA THR A 162 0.07 -13.74 2.28
C THR A 162 1.41 -13.44 2.97
N VAL A 163 2.21 -12.56 2.37
CA VAL A 163 3.54 -12.24 2.90
C VAL A 163 3.45 -11.50 4.25
N LEU A 164 2.39 -10.71 4.49
CA LEU A 164 2.20 -10.05 5.80
C LEU A 164 2.08 -11.04 6.97
N ILE A 165 1.54 -12.24 6.74
CA ILE A 165 1.35 -13.25 7.78
C ILE A 165 2.40 -14.35 7.78
N ASP A 166 3.21 -14.49 6.74
CA ASP A 166 4.31 -15.45 6.68
C ASP A 166 5.54 -14.90 7.43
N GLU A 167 5.74 -15.37 8.66
CA GLU A 167 6.85 -14.93 9.51
C GLU A 167 8.19 -15.59 9.17
N LYS A 168 8.18 -16.68 8.39
CA LYS A 168 9.39 -17.42 8.01
C LYS A 168 10.17 -16.72 6.90
N ASP A 169 9.50 -15.82 6.18
CA ASP A 169 10.12 -14.97 5.18
C ASP A 169 10.79 -13.77 5.84
N GLU A 170 12.11 -13.87 6.01
CA GLU A 170 12.96 -12.82 6.58
C GLU A 170 13.08 -11.61 5.64
N GLU A 171 13.08 -11.85 4.32
CA GLU A 171 13.24 -10.80 3.30
C GLU A 171 12.06 -9.81 3.33
N THR A 172 10.91 -10.25 3.83
CA THR A 172 9.68 -9.46 3.81
C THR A 172 9.25 -8.97 5.19
N GLN A 173 10.11 -9.12 6.21
CA GLN A 173 9.91 -8.53 7.55
C GLN A 173 9.65 -7.02 7.50
N LEU A 174 10.21 -6.31 6.51
CA LEU A 174 9.97 -4.88 6.31
C LEU A 174 8.49 -4.53 6.10
N LEU A 175 7.67 -5.47 5.58
CA LEU A 175 6.21 -5.29 5.45
C LEU A 175 5.49 -5.16 6.79
N ARG A 176 6.06 -5.79 7.83
CA ARG A 176 5.51 -5.85 9.18
C ARG A 176 6.04 -4.71 10.07
N ASN A 177 7.07 -3.98 9.63
CA ASN A 177 7.69 -2.93 10.43
C ASN A 177 6.67 -1.90 10.92
N GLY A 178 6.58 -1.76 12.24
CA GLY A 178 5.64 -0.84 12.90
C GLY A 178 4.22 -1.38 13.05
N TYR A 179 3.92 -2.61 12.62
CA TYR A 179 2.62 -3.27 12.77
C TYR A 179 2.74 -4.50 13.68
N SER A 180 1.73 -4.72 14.53
CA SER A 180 1.65 -5.92 15.36
C SER A 180 1.16 -7.12 14.54
N ARG A 181 1.34 -8.35 15.06
CA ARG A 181 0.76 -9.56 14.46
C ARG A 181 -0.75 -9.44 14.28
N ALA A 182 -1.45 -8.91 15.28
CA ALA A 182 -2.89 -8.65 15.22
C ALA A 182 -3.27 -7.65 14.10
N ASP A 183 -2.45 -6.61 13.89
CA ASP A 183 -2.65 -5.68 12.78
C ASP A 183 -2.51 -6.39 11.42
N CYS A 184 -1.48 -7.21 11.26
CA CYS A 184 -1.26 -7.99 10.04
C CYS A 184 -2.41 -8.98 9.78
N ILE A 185 -2.88 -9.68 10.81
CA ILE A 185 -4.04 -10.58 10.73
C ILE A 185 -5.31 -9.82 10.32
N LYS A 186 -5.50 -8.59 10.81
CA LYS A 186 -6.64 -7.75 10.39
C LYS A 186 -6.58 -7.43 8.91
N VAL A 187 -5.43 -6.99 8.39
CA VAL A 187 -5.26 -6.70 6.95
C VAL A 187 -5.55 -7.95 6.12
N PHE A 188 -4.97 -9.07 6.54
CA PHE A 188 -5.15 -10.35 5.89
C PHE A 188 -6.62 -10.79 5.85
N ALA A 189 -7.37 -10.63 6.95
CA ALA A 189 -8.79 -10.97 7.00
C ALA A 189 -9.64 -10.16 6.01
N TYR A 190 -9.34 -8.87 5.86
CA TYR A 190 -9.99 -8.02 4.85
C TYR A 190 -9.59 -8.39 3.43
N ALA A 191 -8.29 -8.61 3.16
CA ALA A 191 -7.81 -9.04 1.86
C ALA A 191 -8.44 -10.38 1.44
N ALA A 192 -8.49 -11.36 2.35
CA ALA A 192 -9.15 -12.64 2.14
C ALA A 192 -10.63 -12.44 1.79
N TYR A 193 -11.35 -11.60 2.52
CA TYR A 193 -12.75 -11.29 2.20
C TYR A 193 -12.94 -10.74 0.78
N TYR A 194 -12.16 -9.74 0.38
CA TYR A 194 -12.26 -9.14 -0.95
C TYR A 194 -11.81 -10.12 -2.04
N SER A 195 -10.79 -10.94 -1.79
CA SER A 195 -10.40 -12.05 -2.66
C SER A 195 -11.55 -13.05 -2.83
N PHE A 196 -12.25 -13.42 -1.75
CA PHE A 196 -13.39 -14.34 -1.81
C PHE A 196 -14.44 -13.86 -2.81
N ILE A 197 -14.95 -12.66 -2.57
CA ILE A 197 -16.11 -12.13 -3.29
C ILE A 197 -15.74 -11.83 -4.73
N THR A 198 -14.47 -11.50 -5.00
CA THR A 198 -13.97 -11.30 -6.36
C THR A 198 -13.91 -12.63 -7.11
N HIS A 199 -13.48 -13.72 -6.48
CA HIS A 199 -13.53 -15.04 -7.09
C HIS A 199 -14.97 -15.55 -7.26
N ASP A 200 -15.84 -15.30 -6.29
CA ASP A 200 -17.27 -15.65 -6.35
C ASP A 200 -18.00 -14.92 -7.48
N LYS A 201 -17.65 -13.65 -7.75
CA LYS A 201 -18.14 -12.84 -8.89
C LYS A 201 -17.99 -13.55 -10.24
N PHE A 202 -16.98 -14.43 -10.38
CA PHE A 202 -16.71 -15.18 -11.62
C PHE A 202 -17.00 -16.69 -11.51
N GLY A 203 -17.68 -17.13 -10.44
CA GLY A 203 -18.02 -18.54 -10.22
C GLY A 203 -16.84 -19.42 -9.79
N TYR A 204 -15.77 -18.82 -9.25
CA TYR A 204 -14.60 -19.53 -8.70
C TYR A 204 -14.66 -19.69 -7.18
N GLY A 205 -15.66 -19.07 -6.53
CA GLY A 205 -15.90 -19.16 -5.10
C GLY A 205 -16.20 -20.61 -4.67
N LYS A 206 -15.27 -21.19 -3.89
CA LYS A 206 -15.29 -22.53 -3.24
C LYS A 206 -14.57 -23.68 -3.95
N GLY A 207 -13.81 -23.49 -5.01
CA GLY A 207 -13.13 -24.63 -5.60
C GLY A 207 -12.08 -24.31 -6.64
N MET A 208 -10.87 -24.79 -6.34
CA MET A 208 -9.80 -25.15 -7.26
C MET A 208 -10.36 -25.85 -8.52
N LYS A 209 -10.81 -25.09 -9.51
CA LYS A 209 -10.55 -25.51 -10.87
C LYS A 209 -9.40 -24.65 -11.33
N ASN A 210 -8.28 -25.30 -11.66
CA ASN A 210 -7.24 -24.74 -12.50
C ASN A 210 -7.93 -23.96 -13.62
N ASN A 211 -8.06 -22.66 -13.43
CA ASN A 211 -8.61 -21.74 -14.39
C ASN A 211 -7.44 -20.93 -14.93
N PRO A 212 -7.55 -20.44 -16.18
CA PRO A 212 -6.46 -20.22 -17.13
C PRO A 212 -5.32 -19.37 -16.57
N ASP A 213 -4.17 -19.40 -17.26
CA ASP A 213 -2.83 -18.83 -16.93
C ASP A 213 -2.74 -17.49 -16.16
N ASN A 214 -3.85 -16.76 -15.98
CA ASN A 214 -3.96 -15.50 -15.27
C ASN A 214 -4.65 -15.58 -13.90
N TRP A 215 -5.43 -16.61 -13.55
CA TRP A 215 -6.11 -16.69 -12.25
C TRP A 215 -5.23 -17.40 -11.22
N PHE A 216 -4.61 -16.61 -10.32
CA PHE A 216 -3.88 -17.16 -9.19
C PHE A 216 -4.81 -18.06 -8.36
N ALA A 217 -4.26 -19.15 -7.81
CA ALA A 217 -5.06 -20.00 -6.94
C ALA A 217 -5.48 -19.18 -5.72
N THR A 218 -6.77 -18.83 -5.66
CA THR A 218 -7.52 -18.32 -4.50
C THR A 218 -7.07 -19.01 -3.21
N CYS A 219 -6.64 -20.26 -3.35
CA CYS A 219 -6.06 -21.12 -2.36
C CYS A 219 -4.94 -20.54 -1.51
N SER A 220 -4.06 -19.60 -1.87
CA SER A 220 -2.97 -19.27 -0.92
C SER A 220 -3.46 -18.60 0.37
N LEU A 221 -4.36 -17.62 0.31
CA LEU A 221 -4.90 -16.97 1.50
C LEU A 221 -5.77 -17.93 2.33
N TYR A 222 -6.60 -18.75 1.67
CA TYR A 222 -7.46 -19.71 2.36
C TYR A 222 -6.71 -20.93 2.89
N LEU A 223 -5.69 -21.38 2.18
CA LEU A 223 -4.81 -22.43 2.61
C LEU A 223 -3.94 -21.94 3.76
N ASN A 224 -3.48 -20.67 3.78
CA ASN A 224 -2.81 -20.11 4.95
C ASN A 224 -3.76 -19.95 6.14
N LEU A 225 -5.03 -19.55 5.91
CA LEU A 225 -6.08 -19.59 6.94
C LEU A 225 -6.30 -21.00 7.52
N ALA A 226 -6.08 -22.03 6.71
CA ALA A 226 -6.38 -23.42 7.04
C ALA A 226 -5.16 -24.23 7.54
N LEU A 227 -3.95 -23.87 7.11
CA LEU A 227 -2.71 -24.59 7.40
C LEU A 227 -1.84 -23.90 8.44
N ASP A 228 -1.96 -22.57 8.59
CA ASP A 228 -1.07 -21.79 9.44
C ASP A 228 -1.82 -21.34 10.71
N ASP A 229 -1.66 -22.19 11.73
CA ASP A 229 -2.00 -22.02 13.15
C ASP A 229 -3.38 -21.43 13.49
N GLY A 230 -4.13 -22.12 14.35
CA GLY A 230 -5.43 -21.64 14.88
C GLY A 230 -5.43 -20.23 15.50
N GLU A 231 -4.28 -19.57 15.61
CA GLU A 231 -4.11 -18.15 15.93
C GLU A 231 -4.86 -17.21 14.98
N ILE A 232 -4.72 -17.31 13.65
CA ILE A 232 -5.38 -16.37 12.72
C ILE A 232 -6.90 -16.44 12.91
N VAL A 233 -7.43 -17.67 12.93
CA VAL A 233 -8.85 -17.94 13.17
C VAL A 233 -9.27 -17.43 14.55
N ALA A 234 -8.48 -17.69 15.59
CA ALA A 234 -8.78 -17.27 16.95
C ALA A 234 -8.79 -15.74 17.09
N GLU A 235 -7.83 -15.04 16.49
CA GLU A 235 -7.73 -13.57 16.53
C GLU A 235 -8.91 -12.92 15.80
N VAL A 236 -9.26 -13.42 14.61
CA VAL A 236 -10.42 -12.92 13.85
C VAL A 236 -11.72 -13.18 14.61
N LYS A 237 -11.90 -14.37 15.21
CA LYS A 237 -13.05 -14.68 16.09
C LYS A 237 -13.08 -13.77 17.33
N ARG A 238 -11.94 -13.59 18.02
CA ARG A 238 -11.78 -12.76 19.23
C ARG A 238 -12.16 -11.31 18.99
N ASN A 239 -11.86 -10.78 17.81
CA ASN A 239 -12.19 -9.41 17.41
C ASN A 239 -13.56 -9.29 16.74
N ASN A 240 -14.47 -10.26 16.94
CA ASN A 240 -15.81 -10.27 16.34
C ASN A 240 -15.78 -10.05 14.81
N TYR A 241 -14.82 -10.68 14.12
CA TYR A 241 -14.59 -10.53 12.69
C TYR A 241 -14.41 -9.07 12.26
N TYR A 242 -13.79 -8.27 13.14
CA TYR A 242 -13.59 -6.83 13.01
C TYR A 242 -14.89 -6.05 12.74
N ASN A 243 -16.02 -6.57 13.22
CA ASN A 243 -17.37 -6.06 12.95
C ASN A 243 -17.77 -6.04 11.46
N HIS A 244 -17.05 -6.76 10.59
CA HIS A 244 -17.35 -6.83 9.16
C HIS A 244 -18.18 -8.08 8.84
N LYS A 245 -19.44 -7.88 8.42
CA LYS A 245 -20.43 -8.97 8.19
C LYS A 245 -19.96 -10.01 7.19
N GLY A 246 -19.19 -9.61 6.19
CA GLY A 246 -18.67 -10.51 5.15
C GLY A 246 -17.54 -11.42 5.60
N ILE A 247 -16.69 -10.97 6.55
CA ILE A 247 -15.50 -11.73 6.98
C ILE A 247 -15.93 -13.02 7.67
N LYS A 248 -16.96 -12.96 8.52
CA LYS A 248 -17.50 -14.15 9.22
C LYS A 248 -17.90 -15.25 8.24
N LYS A 249 -18.62 -14.90 7.17
CA LYS A 249 -19.07 -15.86 6.16
C LYS A 249 -17.88 -16.51 5.47
N VAL A 250 -16.93 -15.70 5.00
CA VAL A 250 -15.74 -16.17 4.29
C VAL A 250 -14.90 -17.12 5.13
N PHE A 251 -14.65 -16.76 6.40
CA PHE A 251 -13.90 -17.62 7.31
C PHE A 251 -14.65 -18.92 7.63
N ALA A 252 -15.98 -18.88 7.82
CA ALA A 252 -16.79 -20.08 8.06
C ALA A 252 -16.83 -21.01 6.83
N ASP A 253 -16.99 -20.46 5.63
CA ASP A 253 -16.97 -21.21 4.37
C ASP A 253 -15.60 -21.87 4.16
N ALA A 254 -14.50 -21.17 4.46
CA ALA A 254 -13.13 -21.72 4.39
C ALA A 254 -12.91 -22.86 5.39
N MET A 255 -13.25 -22.66 6.67
CA MET A 255 -13.15 -23.69 7.71
C MET A 255 -13.92 -24.97 7.32
N THR A 256 -15.15 -24.81 6.82
CA THR A 256 -15.98 -25.93 6.35
C THR A 256 -15.33 -26.68 5.18
N PHE A 257 -14.75 -25.94 4.22
CA PHE A 257 -14.10 -26.54 3.05
C PHE A 257 -12.86 -27.37 3.42
N TYR A 258 -12.05 -26.89 4.37
CA TYR A 258 -10.82 -27.57 4.81
C TYR A 258 -11.04 -28.57 5.96
N GLY A 259 -12.27 -28.69 6.47
CA GLY A 259 -12.58 -29.61 7.58
C GLY A 259 -11.95 -29.18 8.91
N ILE A 260 -11.93 -27.87 9.19
CA ILE A 260 -11.39 -27.26 10.42
C ILE A 260 -12.57 -26.80 11.27
N ASP A 261 -12.62 -27.23 12.54
CA ASP A 261 -13.67 -26.86 13.50
C ASP A 261 -13.39 -25.52 14.22
#